data_AF-A0A537NQW3-F1
#
_entry.id   AF-A0A537NQW3-F1
#
_cell.length_a   1.000
_cell.length_b   1.000
_cell.length_c   1.000
_cell.angle_alpha   90.00
_cell.angle_beta   90.00
_cell.angle_gamma   90.00
#
_symmetry.space_group_name_H-M   'P 1'
#
loop_
_entity.id
_entity.type
_entity.pdbx_description
1 polymer ?
#
loop_
_entity_poly.entity_id
_entity_poly.type
_entity_poly.pdbx_seq_one_letter_code
_entity_poly.pdbx_strand_id
1 'polypeptide(L)' 'RDAFKNDEEAYLDRFGLSAEEKAAVMSRNWREMVRLGGNVFFILKISAVDPVRLTEIGAHQAGMDHDEFLRKRLGKT' A
#
# COMPACT_ATOMS: atom_id res chain seq x y z
N ARG A 1 12.89 6.61 7.75
CA ARG A 1 11.80 7.60 7.63
C ARG A 1 12.32 8.90 7.03
N ASP A 2 13.36 9.54 7.57
CA ASP A 2 13.81 10.85 7.07
C ASP A 2 14.41 10.79 5.65
N ALA A 3 15.20 9.77 5.33
CA ALA A 3 15.71 9.56 3.97
C ALA A 3 14.60 9.35 2.92
N PHE A 4 13.50 8.70 3.31
CA PHE A 4 12.32 8.49 2.44
C PHE A 4 11.52 9.79 2.25
N LYS A 5 11.46 10.64 3.28
CA LYS A 5 10.79 11.96 3.20
C LYS A 5 11.59 12.98 2.39
N ASN A 6 12.91 12.88 2.38
CA ASN A 6 13.77 13.82 1.68
C ASN A 6 13.81 13.56 0.17
N ASP A 7 13.86 12.29 -0.24
CA ASP A 7 13.85 11.91 -1.65
C ASP A 7 13.25 10.50 -1.77
N GLU A 8 11.93 10.48 -1.96
CA GLU A 8 11.18 9.23 -2.02
C GLU A 8 11.57 8.41 -3.25
N GLU A 9 11.84 9.08 -4.36
CA GLU A 9 12.18 8.47 -5.63
C GLU A 9 13.54 7.76 -5.56
N ALA A 10 14.57 8.49 -5.14
CA ALA A 10 15.93 7.96 -5.01
C ALA A 10 16.01 6.90 -3.90
N TYR A 11 15.17 7.00 -2.88
CA TYR A 11 15.09 5.96 -1.85
C TYR A 11 14.56 4.65 -2.43
N LEU A 12 13.51 4.70 -3.25
CA LEU A 12 12.89 3.53 -3.88
C LEU A 12 13.81 2.86 -4.92
N ASP A 13 14.63 3.63 -5.63
CA ASP A 13 15.60 3.09 -6.61
C ASP A 13 16.63 2.14 -5.97
N ARG A 14 16.86 2.25 -4.66
CA ARG A 14 17.78 1.37 -3.91
C ARG A 14 17.24 -0.04 -3.71
N PHE A 15 15.96 -0.28 -3.97
CA PHE A 15 15.29 -1.55 -3.72
C PHE A 15 15.05 -2.38 -4.98
N GLY A 16 15.47 -1.91 -6.16
CA GLY A 16 15.34 -2.65 -7.42
C GLY A 16 13.90 -2.87 -7.87
N LEU A 17 13.00 -1.93 -7.54
CA LEU A 17 11.61 -1.95 -7.99
C LEU A 17 11.53 -1.73 -9.51
N SER A 18 10.59 -2.40 -10.16
CA SER A 18 10.19 -2.06 -11.52
C SER A 18 9.55 -0.68 -11.58
N ALA A 19 9.49 -0.08 -12.78
CA ALA A 19 8.85 1.21 -12.98
C ALA A 19 7.37 1.21 -12.57
N GLU A 20 6.65 0.10 -12.80
CA GLU A 20 5.24 -0.05 -12.41
C GLU A 20 5.06 -0.14 -10.88
N GLU A 21 5.92 -0.90 -10.19
CA GLU A 21 5.90 -0.98 -8.73
C GLU A 21 6.26 0.37 -8.09
N LYS A 22 7.27 1.05 -8.63
CA LYS A 22 7.68 2.39 -8.18
C LYS A 22 6.54 3.40 -8.34
N ALA A 23 5.88 3.40 -9.51
CA ALA A 23 4.72 4.26 -9.77
C ALA A 23 3.54 3.95 -8.84
N ALA A 24 3.26 2.67 -8.57
CA ALA A 24 2.23 2.27 -7.62
C ALA A 24 2.54 2.79 -6.22
N VAL A 25 3.79 2.66 -5.76
CA VAL A 25 4.26 3.17 -4.46
C VAL A 25 4.12 4.69 -4.36
N MET A 26 4.66 5.42 -5.34
CA MET A 26 4.63 6.90 -5.35
C MET A 26 3.22 7.46 -5.42
N SER A 27 2.32 6.80 -6.16
CA SER A 27 0.89 7.20 -6.23
C SER A 27 0.04 6.71 -5.06
N ARG A 28 0.63 6.01 -4.09
CA ARG A 28 -0.08 5.34 -2.97
C ARG A 28 -1.22 4.45 -3.46
N ASN A 29 -1.08 3.85 -4.65
CA ASN A 29 -2.10 3.00 -5.21
C ASN A 29 -1.99 1.58 -4.61
N TRP A 30 -2.59 1.41 -3.45
CA TRP A 30 -2.56 0.15 -2.69
C TRP A 30 -3.12 -1.03 -3.48
N ARG A 31 -4.16 -0.80 -4.29
CA ARG A 31 -4.75 -1.81 -5.16
C ARG A 31 -3.73 -2.31 -6.18
N GLU A 32 -2.99 -1.39 -6.79
CA GLU A 32 -1.99 -1.73 -7.79
C GLU A 32 -0.77 -2.41 -7.17
N MET A 33 -0.33 -1.96 -5.99
CA MET A 33 0.73 -2.65 -5.24
C MET A 33 0.36 -4.10 -4.94
N VAL A 34 -0.88 -4.36 -4.55
CA VAL A 34 -1.38 -5.73 -4.30
C VAL A 34 -1.45 -6.53 -5.61
N ARG A 35 -1.96 -5.94 -6.70
CA ARG A 35 -2.06 -6.59 -8.01
C ARG A 35 -0.69 -7.04 -8.54
N LEU A 36 0.34 -6.23 -8.32
CA LEU A 36 1.72 -6.50 -8.72
C LEU A 36 2.42 -7.56 -7.84
N GLY A 37 1.74 -8.10 -6.83
CA GLY A 37 2.32 -9.08 -5.90
C GLY A 37 3.14 -8.46 -4.77
N GLY A 38 2.97 -7.15 -4.55
CA GLY A 38 3.66 -6.39 -3.51
C GLY A 38 3.41 -6.97 -2.12
N ASN A 39 4.49 -7.22 -1.40
CA ASN A 39 4.42 -7.78 -0.06
C ASN A 39 3.84 -6.74 0.93
N VAL A 40 2.76 -7.12 1.62
CA VAL A 40 2.01 -6.29 2.58
C VAL A 40 2.87 -5.68 3.69
N PHE A 41 4.01 -6.30 4.02
CA PHE A 41 4.96 -5.78 5.00
C PHE A 41 5.69 -4.50 4.54
N PHE A 42 5.81 -4.27 3.22
CA PHE A 42 6.35 -3.01 2.70
C PHE A 42 5.29 -1.91 2.65
N ILE A 43 4.06 -2.26 2.32
CA ILE A 43 2.89 -1.39 2.43
C ILE A 43 2.77 -0.84 3.87
N LEU A 44 2.98 -1.69 4.87
CA LEU A 44 3.00 -1.29 6.29
C LEU A 44 4.15 -0.33 6.68
N LYS A 45 5.29 -0.37 5.97
CA LYS A 45 6.39 0.58 6.20
C LYS A 45 6.08 1.96 5.61
N ILE A 46 5.34 2.01 4.50
CA ILE A 46 4.83 3.24 3.91
C ILE A 46 3.70 3.80 4.76
N SER A 47 2.82 2.95 5.30
CA SER A 47 1.73 3.37 6.19
C SER A 47 2.23 4.01 7.49
N ALA A 48 3.48 3.75 7.87
CA ALA A 48 4.12 4.48 8.94
C ALA A 48 4.38 5.94 8.55
N VAL A 49 4.70 6.27 7.30
CA VAL A 49 4.92 7.66 6.86
C VAL A 49 3.60 8.37 6.57
N ASP A 50 2.64 7.64 6.03
CA ASP A 50 1.35 8.16 5.58
C ASP A 50 0.21 7.26 6.11
N PRO A 51 -0.58 7.69 7.10
CA PRO A 51 -1.53 6.82 7.80
C PRO A 51 -2.67 6.39 6.86
N VAL A 52 -2.56 5.18 6.29
CA VAL A 52 -3.65 4.50 5.59
C VAL A 52 -4.41 3.58 6.54
N ARG A 53 -5.73 3.47 6.35
CA ARG A 53 -6.57 2.53 7.08
C ARG A 53 -6.22 1.11 6.64
N LEU A 54 -5.70 0.30 7.56
CA LEU A 54 -5.29 -1.09 7.26
C LEU A 54 -6.43 -1.93 6.67
N THR A 55 -7.67 -1.62 7.04
CA THR A 55 -8.88 -2.26 6.51
C THR A 55 -9.14 -1.96 5.03
N GLU A 56 -8.66 -0.83 4.53
CA GLU A 56 -8.81 -0.42 3.13
C GLU A 56 -7.84 -1.20 2.23
N ILE A 57 -6.61 -1.41 2.72
CA ILE A 57 -5.66 -2.35 2.09
C ILE A 57 -6.25 -3.77 2.07
N GLY A 58 -6.81 -4.23 3.19
CA GLY A 58 -7.46 -5.55 3.28
C GLY A 58 -8.64 -5.70 2.32
N ALA A 59 -9.45 -4.65 2.13
CA ALA A 59 -10.53 -4.63 1.16
C ALA A 59 -10.00 -4.77 -0.27
N HIS A 60 -8.96 -4.03 -0.64
CA HIS A 60 -8.31 -4.16 -1.94
C HIS A 60 -7.71 -5.55 -2.17
N GLN A 61 -7.09 -6.16 -1.16
CA GLN A 61 -6.61 -7.54 -1.21
C GLN A 61 -7.73 -8.55 -1.41
N ALA A 62 -8.90 -8.32 -0.81
CA ALA A 62 -10.07 -9.16 -0.99
C ALA A 62 -10.82 -8.87 -2.30
N GLY A 63 -10.41 -7.87 -3.09
CA GLY A 63 -11.15 -7.40 -4.26
C GLY A 63 -12.53 -6.84 -3.92
N MET A 64 -12.71 -6.32 -2.71
CA MET A 64 -13.97 -5.81 -2.18
C MET A 64 -13.93 -4.29 -2.03
N ASP A 65 -15.12 -3.68 -2.02
CA ASP A 65 -15.27 -2.31 -1.50
C ASP A 65 -14.96 -2.27 0.00
N HIS A 66 -14.50 -1.11 0.51
CA HIS A 66 -14.10 -0.98 1.90
C HIS A 66 -15.25 -1.23 2.87
N ASP A 67 -16.45 -0.69 2.62
CA ASP A 67 -17.61 -0.88 3.48
C ASP A 67 -18.12 -2.33 3.42
N GLU A 68 -18.05 -2.94 2.23
CA GLU A 68 -18.38 -4.35 2.08
C GLU A 68 -17.41 -5.24 2.88
N PHE A 69 -16.12 -4.93 2.84
CA PHE A 69 -15.10 -5.65 3.59
C PHE A 69 -15.31 -5.51 5.11
N LEU A 70 -15.58 -4.30 5.60
CA LEU A 70 -15.86 -4.05 7.02
C LEU A 70 -17.02 -4.91 7.52
N ARG A 71 -18.13 -4.96 6.77
CA ARG A 71 -19.31 -5.74 7.15
C ARG A 71 -19.10 -7.24 7.00
N LYS A 72 -18.64 -7.71 5.84
CA LYS A 72 -18.62 -9.15 5.49
C LYS A 72 -17.41 -9.90 6.06
N ARG A 73 -16.26 -9.24 6.22
CA ARG A 73 -15.02 -9.89 6.67
C ARG A 73 -14.68 -9.57 8.12
N LEU A 74 -15.02 -8.37 8.59
CA LEU A 74 -14.65 -7.92 9.94
C LEU A 74 -15.84 -7.82 10.90
N GLY A 75 -17.08 -8.01 10.43
CA GLY A 75 -18.28 -7.93 11.26
C GLY A 75 -18.47 -6.55 11.90
N LYS A 76 -17.84 -5.51 11.36
CA LYS A 76 -17.98 -4.14 11.84
C LYS A 76 -19.21 -3.54 11.20
N THR A 77 -20.12 -3.04 12.05
CA THR A 77 -21.36 -2.36 11.64
C THR A 77 -21.22 -0.87 11.90
#